data_AF-A0AA37SET7-F1
#
_entry.id   AF-A0AA37SET7-F1
#
_cell.length_a   1.000
_cell.length_b   1.000
_cell.length_c   1.000
_cell.angle_alpha   90.00
_cell.angle_beta   90.00
_cell.angle_gamma   90.00
#
_symmetry.space_group_name_H-M   'P 1'
#
loop_
_entity.id
_entity.type
_entity.pdbx_description
1 polymer ?
#
loop_
_entity_poly.entity_id
_entity_poly.type
_entity_poly.pdbx_seq_one_letter_code
_entity_poly.pdbx_strand_id
1 'polypeptide(L)'
;MDTKRIIAATLLSALILIGFDYFMPKPHQDDPHSVTHAPAAQVQNSAPTTAAPPAEAAAETQATARRIPVTGPDVQGSLNLKGAVLDDLILTKYRETLAKDSPLVRLLDKAGSAHPTFVVIGWTNAPGSNARLPDLNTVWESSDEMLTPDHPVTLHWDNGQGLVFSIQIALDEHYMFAVSQTVENHSGQPVALVPFERVQRDYDAPEGAFTAHEGPIAVIGGRMQDESYKSLRKGADHPDHVSWSSTGTNGWDGISDKFWLTAVAPADGTPVAASFAYVPGTPGSYQVGMSTQNAQQIMPNGSITEKSHVFAGAKVVSLLQGYSKQLGIPDLDKAIDFGWFSFLTRPLLTLLHWLYLHLGNFGLALMALTLIVKIVLFPLASKAAQSSARMRLLAPKVKEIREKNKDDPMAMNQKVMALYREEKVSPASGCLPMLIQAPIFFCLYKILNISIDARHAPFFGWIHDLSMPDPTNVFNLFGLLPFDPTHYSSFLHVSIWGTALGLTFWLLQRQTSSTASLDPAQARMMQFMPLVYVFFMSGFPASLLVYYTWNNLLTVAQQMFIQRRTGLPVPVSRT
;
A
#
# COMPACT_ATOMS: atom_id res chain seq x y z
N MET A 1 6.11 -10.96 -44.52
CA MET A 1 4.77 -11.14 -43.93
C MET A 1 3.83 -10.10 -44.55
N ASP A 2 2.70 -10.55 -45.08
CA ASP A 2 1.71 -9.72 -45.79
C ASP A 2 1.13 -8.63 -44.88
N THR A 3 1.09 -7.39 -45.37
CA THR A 3 0.52 -6.22 -44.66
C THR A 3 -0.90 -6.49 -44.15
N LYS A 4 -1.67 -7.31 -44.86
CA LYS A 4 -3.01 -7.76 -44.47
C LYS A 4 -3.03 -8.59 -43.18
N ARG A 5 -2.03 -9.46 -42.98
CA ARG A 5 -1.92 -10.28 -41.75
C ARG A 5 -1.48 -9.44 -40.56
N ILE A 6 -0.66 -8.41 -40.78
CA ILE A 6 -0.27 -7.47 -39.74
C ILE A 6 -1.48 -6.62 -39.32
N ILE A 7 -2.24 -6.06 -40.29
CA ILE A 7 -3.47 -5.30 -39.99
C ILE A 7 -4.48 -6.19 -39.26
N ALA A 8 -4.68 -7.43 -39.71
CA ALA A 8 -5.57 -8.38 -39.04
C ALA A 8 -5.10 -8.72 -37.62
N ALA A 9 -3.81 -8.94 -37.40
CA ALA A 9 -3.26 -9.19 -36.07
C ALA A 9 -3.37 -7.97 -35.15
N THR A 10 -3.15 -6.76 -35.68
CA THR A 10 -3.32 -5.51 -34.92
C THR A 10 -4.79 -5.29 -34.55
N LEU A 11 -5.71 -5.51 -35.48
CA LEU A 11 -7.15 -5.42 -35.22
C LEU A 11 -7.63 -6.48 -34.22
N LEU A 12 -7.11 -7.72 -34.32
CA LEU A 12 -7.43 -8.79 -33.40
C LEU A 12 -6.86 -8.51 -32.00
N SER A 13 -5.63 -8.03 -31.89
CA SER A 13 -5.06 -7.61 -30.61
C SER A 13 -5.80 -6.42 -30.02
N ALA A 14 -6.22 -5.45 -30.83
CA ALA A 14 -7.05 -4.34 -30.36
C ALA A 14 -8.42 -4.85 -29.86
N LEU A 15 -9.07 -5.77 -30.58
CA LEU A 15 -10.31 -6.43 -30.16
C LEU A 15 -10.14 -7.24 -28.88
N ILE A 16 -9.01 -7.94 -28.71
CA ILE A 16 -8.70 -8.70 -27.50
C ILE A 16 -8.48 -7.74 -26.33
N LEU A 17 -7.77 -6.62 -26.52
CA LEU A 17 -7.55 -5.62 -25.48
C LEU A 17 -8.84 -4.90 -25.09
N ILE A 18 -9.68 -4.52 -26.07
CA ILE A 18 -11.00 -3.92 -25.83
C ILE A 18 -11.94 -4.93 -25.15
N GLY A 19 -11.94 -6.19 -25.62
CA GLY A 19 -12.72 -7.26 -24.99
C GLY A 19 -12.25 -7.54 -23.56
N PHE A 20 -10.94 -7.56 -23.33
CA PHE A 20 -10.37 -7.73 -22.00
C PHE A 20 -10.73 -6.57 -21.07
N ASP A 21 -10.67 -5.31 -21.54
CA ASP A 21 -11.11 -4.11 -20.80
C ASP A 21 -12.63 -4.10 -20.53
N TYR A 22 -13.43 -4.66 -21.43
CA TYR A 22 -14.88 -4.75 -21.28
C TYR A 22 -15.32 -5.88 -20.32
N PHE A 23 -14.62 -7.01 -20.33
CA PHE A 23 -14.99 -8.20 -19.55
C PHE A 23 -14.21 -8.37 -18.23
N MET A 24 -13.08 -7.66 -18.04
CA MET A 24 -12.41 -7.61 -16.74
C MET A 24 -13.18 -6.69 -15.78
N PRO A 25 -13.21 -7.02 -14.47
CA PRO A 25 -13.66 -6.08 -13.45
C PRO A 25 -12.81 -4.81 -13.54
N LYS A 26 -13.45 -3.67 -13.83
CA LYS A 26 -12.79 -2.37 -13.78
C LYS A 26 -12.38 -2.12 -12.32
N PRO A 27 -11.18 -1.55 -12.04
CA PRO A 27 -10.89 -1.02 -10.72
C PRO A 27 -11.98 0.01 -10.40
N HIS A 28 -12.67 -0.15 -9.28
CA HIS A 28 -13.69 0.80 -8.86
C HIS A 28 -13.01 2.17 -8.66
N GLN A 29 -13.30 3.10 -9.58
CA GLN A 29 -13.27 4.51 -9.26
C GLN A 29 -14.60 4.77 -8.58
N ASP A 30 -14.57 5.05 -7.28
CA ASP A 30 -15.75 5.46 -6.55
C ASP A 30 -16.23 6.80 -7.13
N ASP A 31 -17.28 6.75 -7.96
CA ASP A 31 -18.09 7.91 -8.28
C ASP A 31 -19.15 8.07 -7.17
N PRO A 32 -19.06 9.11 -6.33
CA PRO A 32 -20.19 9.49 -5.50
C PRO A 32 -21.24 10.11 -6.41
N HIS A 33 -22.42 9.49 -6.48
CA HIS A 33 -23.74 10.05 -6.81
C HIS A 33 -24.55 9.15 -7.77
N SER A 34 -25.40 8.30 -7.19
CA SER A 34 -26.81 8.16 -7.62
C SER A 34 -27.57 7.28 -6.63
N VAL A 35 -28.08 7.87 -5.56
CA VAL A 35 -29.08 7.24 -4.68
C VAL A 35 -30.45 7.59 -5.26
N THR A 36 -31.14 6.61 -5.85
CA THR A 36 -32.57 6.75 -6.16
C THR A 36 -33.35 6.10 -5.04
N HIS A 37 -34.03 6.92 -4.24
CA HIS A 37 -35.03 6.46 -3.27
C HIS A 37 -36.25 5.90 -4.01
N ALA A 38 -36.73 4.72 -3.59
CA ALA A 38 -38.11 4.29 -3.77
C ALA A 38 -38.61 3.55 -2.51
N PRO A 39 -39.89 3.69 -2.13
CA PRO A 39 -40.38 3.48 -0.78
C PRO A 39 -40.77 2.02 -0.46
N ALA A 40 -40.66 1.68 0.82
CA ALA A 40 -40.99 0.37 1.39
C ALA A 40 -42.48 0.02 1.24
N ALA A 41 -42.74 -1.22 0.81
CA ALA A 41 -44.05 -1.86 0.91
C ALA A 41 -44.10 -2.72 2.19
N GLN A 42 -45.09 -2.43 3.03
CA GLN A 42 -45.47 -3.21 4.20
C GLN A 42 -45.98 -4.60 3.80
N VAL A 43 -45.55 -5.63 4.53
CA VAL A 43 -46.31 -6.88 4.64
C VAL A 43 -46.34 -7.28 6.12
N GLN A 44 -47.52 -7.19 6.71
CA GLN A 44 -47.87 -7.78 8.00
C GLN A 44 -47.77 -9.30 7.89
N ASN A 45 -47.17 -9.94 8.89
CA ASN A 45 -47.61 -11.28 9.26
C ASN A 45 -47.45 -11.55 10.76
N SER A 46 -48.48 -12.18 11.29
CA SER A 46 -48.81 -12.36 12.70
C SER A 46 -47.97 -13.44 13.38
N ALA A 47 -47.67 -13.21 14.66
CA ALA A 47 -46.98 -14.14 15.56
C ALA A 47 -47.80 -15.39 15.92
N PRO A 48 -47.13 -16.40 16.51
CA PRO A 48 -47.65 -17.06 17.69
C PRO A 48 -46.76 -16.80 18.91
N THR A 49 -47.44 -16.57 20.02
CA THR A 49 -46.97 -16.21 21.36
C THR A 49 -46.13 -17.30 22.01
N THR A 50 -44.96 -16.94 22.52
CA THR A 50 -44.23 -17.70 23.55
C THR A 50 -43.84 -16.76 24.68
N ALA A 51 -44.03 -17.22 25.92
CA ALA A 51 -44.05 -16.44 27.16
C ALA A 51 -42.78 -15.60 27.43
N ALA A 52 -43.01 -14.41 27.99
CA ALA A 52 -42.00 -13.42 28.35
C ALA A 52 -41.13 -13.85 29.55
N PRO A 53 -39.80 -13.69 29.50
CA PRO A 53 -38.95 -13.63 30.69
C PRO A 53 -39.12 -12.29 31.43
N PRO A 54 -38.68 -12.17 32.71
CA PRO A 54 -38.96 -11.01 33.56
C PRO A 54 -38.38 -9.70 33.00
N ALA A 55 -39.14 -8.63 33.18
CA ALA A 55 -38.93 -7.28 32.65
C ALA A 55 -37.70 -6.51 33.18
N GLU A 56 -36.77 -7.16 33.89
CA GLU A 56 -35.52 -6.53 34.35
C GLU A 56 -34.35 -6.71 33.35
N ALA A 57 -34.39 -7.73 32.48
CA ALA A 57 -33.35 -7.91 31.45
C ALA A 57 -33.57 -7.04 30.19
N ALA A 58 -34.73 -6.40 30.05
CA ALA A 58 -35.11 -5.60 28.87
C ALA A 58 -34.82 -4.11 29.02
N ALA A 59 -34.39 -3.65 30.20
CA ALA A 59 -34.07 -2.24 30.45
C ALA A 59 -32.65 -1.84 30.00
N GLU A 60 -31.74 -2.80 29.79
CA GLU A 60 -30.35 -2.53 29.37
C GLU A 60 -30.20 -2.31 27.85
N THR A 61 -31.23 -2.56 27.04
CA THR A 61 -31.09 -2.63 25.57
C THR A 61 -31.28 -1.30 24.83
N GLN A 62 -31.43 -0.16 25.51
CA GLN A 62 -31.69 1.15 24.85
C GLN A 62 -30.86 2.34 25.34
N ALA A 63 -29.91 2.16 26.27
CA ALA A 63 -29.01 3.25 26.60
C ALA A 63 -27.95 3.41 25.49
N THR A 64 -28.07 4.45 24.66
CA THR A 64 -26.94 4.94 23.86
C THR A 64 -25.87 5.43 24.84
N ALA A 65 -24.84 4.63 25.08
CA ALA A 65 -23.77 5.01 25.98
C ALA A 65 -23.11 6.31 25.50
N ARG A 66 -22.71 7.14 26.47
CA ARG A 66 -21.94 8.37 26.23
C ARG A 66 -20.66 8.03 25.47
N ARG A 67 -20.20 8.94 24.62
CA ARG A 67 -18.91 8.84 23.92
C ARG A 67 -18.01 9.97 24.42
N ILE A 68 -16.73 9.66 24.61
CA ILE A 68 -15.72 10.65 25.01
C ILE A 68 -15.02 11.15 23.75
N PRO A 69 -15.06 12.46 23.43
CA PRO A 69 -14.30 13.02 22.32
C PRO A 69 -12.80 12.74 22.44
N VAL A 70 -12.18 12.39 21.32
CA VAL A 70 -10.74 12.23 21.17
C VAL A 70 -10.24 13.38 20.31
N THR A 71 -9.29 14.17 20.82
CA THR A 71 -8.73 15.33 20.10
C THR A 71 -7.21 15.34 20.27
N GLY A 72 -6.50 15.29 19.15
CA GLY A 72 -5.06 15.47 19.09
C GLY A 72 -4.65 16.28 17.85
N PRO A 73 -3.35 16.57 17.69
CA PRO A 73 -2.86 17.29 16.51
C PRO A 73 -3.15 16.55 15.20
N ASP A 74 -2.98 15.22 15.21
CA ASP A 74 -3.00 14.37 14.01
C ASP A 74 -4.26 13.50 13.89
N VAL A 75 -5.06 13.44 14.96
CA VAL A 75 -6.25 12.62 15.06
C VAL A 75 -7.41 13.36 15.72
N GLN A 76 -8.63 13.04 15.31
CA GLN A 76 -9.86 13.48 15.96
C GLN A 76 -10.88 12.34 15.91
N GLY A 77 -11.78 12.24 16.88
CA GLY A 77 -12.74 11.14 16.92
C GLY A 77 -13.47 11.01 18.23
N SER A 78 -13.83 9.78 18.60
CA SER A 78 -14.46 9.50 19.90
C SER A 78 -14.25 8.07 20.36
N LEU A 79 -14.15 7.90 21.68
CA LEU A 79 -14.13 6.62 22.38
C LEU A 79 -15.56 6.24 22.81
N ASN A 80 -16.00 5.03 22.49
CA ASN A 80 -17.32 4.55 22.89
C ASN A 80 -17.28 3.92 24.28
N LEU A 81 -18.06 4.45 25.22
CA LEU A 81 -18.17 3.83 26.55
C LEU A 81 -18.95 2.52 26.50
N LYS A 82 -19.76 2.27 25.48
CA LYS A 82 -20.29 0.93 25.23
C LYS A 82 -19.19 0.08 24.60
N GLY A 83 -18.77 -0.95 25.33
CA GLY A 83 -17.73 -1.91 24.95
C GLY A 83 -16.29 -1.42 25.11
N ALA A 84 -16.06 -0.19 25.61
CA ALA A 84 -14.73 0.43 25.68
C ALA A 84 -13.99 0.39 24.32
N VAL A 85 -14.69 0.74 23.24
CA VAL A 85 -14.20 0.54 21.88
C VAL A 85 -13.69 1.85 21.28
N LEU A 86 -12.50 1.81 20.67
CA LEU A 86 -12.02 2.86 19.77
C LEU A 86 -12.50 2.53 18.34
N ASP A 87 -13.63 3.14 17.95
CA ASP A 87 -14.37 2.87 16.70
C ASP A 87 -14.71 4.17 15.92
N ASP A 88 -14.09 5.30 16.24
CA ASP A 88 -14.29 6.57 15.56
C ASP A 88 -12.98 7.36 15.60
N LEU A 89 -12.23 7.33 14.51
CA LEU A 89 -10.95 8.04 14.40
C LEU A 89 -10.73 8.53 12.97
N ILE A 90 -10.45 9.81 12.85
CA ILE A 90 -10.21 10.56 11.61
C ILE A 90 -8.79 11.13 11.69
N LEU A 91 -8.05 11.05 10.59
CA LEU A 91 -6.71 11.62 10.48
C LEU A 91 -6.79 13.07 9.98
N THR A 92 -6.41 14.03 10.83
CA THR A 92 -6.64 15.47 10.58
C THR A 92 -5.78 16.03 9.45
N LYS A 93 -4.66 15.38 9.15
CA LYS A 93 -3.68 15.78 8.13
C LYS A 93 -3.99 15.25 6.72
N TYR A 94 -4.97 14.35 6.57
CA TYR A 94 -5.20 13.65 5.31
C TYR A 94 -6.65 13.78 4.86
N ARG A 95 -6.83 14.17 3.60
CA ARG A 95 -8.14 14.17 2.93
C ARG A 95 -8.31 12.92 2.08
N GLU A 96 -9.55 12.54 1.83
CA GLU A 96 -9.87 11.44 0.90
C GLU A 96 -9.51 11.82 -0.53
N THR A 97 -9.80 13.07 -0.92
CA THR A 97 -9.56 13.64 -2.25
C THR A 97 -8.95 15.04 -2.17
N LEU A 98 -8.60 15.62 -3.32
CA LEU A 98 -8.08 16.99 -3.41
C LEU A 98 -9.16 18.08 -3.36
N ALA A 99 -10.44 17.72 -3.38
CA ALA A 99 -11.52 18.71 -3.34
C ALA A 99 -11.44 19.56 -2.06
N LYS A 100 -11.74 20.85 -2.14
CA LYS A 100 -11.60 21.78 -0.99
C LYS A 100 -12.47 21.37 0.20
N ASP A 101 -13.62 20.79 -0.09
CA ASP A 101 -14.63 20.25 0.81
C ASP A 101 -14.50 18.74 1.04
N SER A 102 -13.45 18.11 0.52
CA SER A 102 -13.21 16.68 0.70
C SER A 102 -13.16 16.32 2.18
N PRO A 103 -13.88 15.26 2.61
CA PRO A 103 -13.79 14.76 3.97
C PRO A 103 -12.35 14.34 4.31
N LEU A 104 -12.05 14.39 5.59
CA LEU A 104 -10.80 13.85 6.12
C LEU A 104 -10.88 12.32 6.14
N VAL A 105 -9.72 11.67 6.01
CA VAL A 105 -9.61 10.21 6.01
C VAL A 105 -10.09 9.67 7.34
N ARG A 106 -11.13 8.85 7.29
CA ARG A 106 -11.61 8.04 8.41
C ARG A 106 -10.84 6.73 8.45
N LEU A 107 -10.12 6.48 9.55
CA LEU A 107 -9.36 5.25 9.76
C LEU A 107 -10.19 4.21 10.52
N LEU A 108 -10.85 4.64 11.60
CA LEU A 108 -11.71 3.79 12.42
C LEU A 108 -13.15 4.25 12.26
N ASP A 109 -14.04 3.27 12.14
CA ASP A 109 -15.44 3.50 11.87
C ASP A 109 -16.33 2.52 12.61
N LYS A 110 -17.54 3.00 12.90
CA LYS A 110 -18.44 2.44 13.91
C LYS A 110 -19.09 1.16 13.41
N ALA A 111 -19.47 0.30 14.33
CA ALA A 111 -20.35 -0.82 14.02
C ALA A 111 -21.62 -0.33 13.30
N GLY A 112 -21.97 -0.96 12.17
CA GLY A 112 -23.10 -0.58 11.32
C GLY A 112 -22.81 0.51 10.28
N SER A 113 -21.59 1.04 10.22
CA SER A 113 -21.15 1.89 9.11
C SER A 113 -20.83 1.07 7.85
N ALA A 114 -20.42 1.74 6.76
CA ALA A 114 -20.02 1.06 5.53
C ALA A 114 -18.70 0.28 5.66
N HIS A 115 -17.77 0.76 6.50
CA HIS A 115 -16.44 0.17 6.68
C HIS A 115 -16.06 0.00 8.16
N PRO A 116 -16.83 -0.74 8.98
CA PRO A 116 -16.57 -0.84 10.41
C PRO A 116 -15.16 -1.40 10.67
N THR A 117 -14.33 -0.60 11.34
CA THR A 117 -12.98 -0.98 11.76
C THR A 117 -12.73 -0.36 13.14
N PHE A 118 -12.41 -1.18 14.12
CA PHE A 118 -12.31 -0.75 15.50
C PHE A 118 -11.36 -1.62 16.30
N VAL A 119 -10.88 -1.09 17.43
CA VAL A 119 -9.99 -1.79 18.35
C VAL A 119 -10.76 -2.24 19.58
N VAL A 120 -10.66 -3.53 19.89
CA VAL A 120 -11.29 -4.16 21.04
C VAL A 120 -10.23 -4.51 22.06
N ILE A 121 -10.45 -4.07 23.29
CA ILE A 121 -9.59 -4.28 24.46
C ILE A 121 -10.43 -5.09 25.45
N GLY A 122 -9.91 -6.21 25.97
CA GLY A 122 -10.71 -7.01 26.88
C GLY A 122 -10.01 -8.21 27.50
N TRP A 123 -10.82 -9.07 28.12
CA TRP A 123 -10.37 -10.26 28.83
C TRP A 123 -11.18 -11.48 28.41
N THR A 124 -10.56 -12.65 28.46
CA THR A 124 -11.24 -13.93 28.35
C THR A 124 -10.99 -14.76 29.61
N ASN A 125 -11.94 -15.64 29.95
CA ASN A 125 -11.78 -16.58 31.05
C ASN A 125 -10.78 -17.66 30.65
N ALA A 126 -9.82 -17.96 31.53
CA ALA A 126 -9.01 -19.16 31.37
C ALA A 126 -9.88 -20.42 31.57
N PRO A 127 -9.51 -21.60 31.01
CA PRO A 127 -10.23 -22.84 31.25
C PRO A 127 -10.45 -23.10 32.74
N GLY A 128 -11.71 -23.25 33.15
CA GLY A 128 -12.11 -23.45 34.55
C GLY A 128 -12.45 -22.18 35.33
N SER A 129 -12.23 -20.98 34.77
CA SER A 129 -12.76 -19.72 35.30
C SER A 129 -14.09 -19.36 34.63
N ASN A 130 -15.03 -18.79 35.38
CA ASN A 130 -16.37 -18.43 34.91
C ASN A 130 -16.79 -17.04 35.40
N ALA A 131 -15.84 -16.11 35.54
CA ALA A 131 -16.15 -14.74 35.96
C ALA A 131 -16.98 -14.03 34.89
N ARG A 132 -17.91 -13.15 35.30
CA ARG A 132 -18.55 -12.21 34.37
C ARG A 132 -17.52 -11.19 33.90
N LEU A 133 -17.29 -11.13 32.60
CA LEU A 133 -16.30 -10.26 31.95
C LEU A 133 -17.00 -9.17 31.14
N PRO A 134 -16.33 -8.03 30.89
CA PRO A 134 -16.88 -7.02 30.01
C PRO A 134 -16.90 -7.52 28.56
N ASP A 135 -17.94 -7.14 27.81
CA ASP A 135 -18.09 -7.44 26.39
C ASP A 135 -18.46 -6.16 25.60
N LEU A 136 -18.73 -6.30 24.30
CA LEU A 136 -19.09 -5.16 23.43
C LEU A 136 -20.42 -4.48 23.82
N ASN A 137 -21.22 -5.08 24.70
CA ASN A 137 -22.45 -4.49 25.23
C ASN A 137 -22.28 -3.83 26.61
N THR A 138 -21.19 -4.11 27.31
CA THR A 138 -20.88 -3.48 28.61
C THR A 138 -20.82 -1.97 28.50
N VAL A 139 -21.53 -1.26 29.37
CA VAL A 139 -21.45 0.20 29.48
C VAL A 139 -20.46 0.56 30.58
N TRP A 140 -19.37 1.21 30.20
CA TRP A 140 -18.32 1.67 31.11
C TRP A 140 -18.62 3.06 31.68
N GLU A 141 -18.13 3.32 32.88
CA GLU A 141 -18.22 4.61 33.54
C GLU A 141 -16.89 5.36 33.44
N SER A 142 -16.94 6.69 33.32
CA SER A 142 -15.77 7.55 33.36
C SER A 142 -16.18 8.95 33.79
N SER A 143 -15.37 9.56 34.66
CA SER A 143 -15.49 10.98 35.03
C SER A 143 -14.88 11.91 33.98
N ASP A 144 -14.07 11.39 33.06
CA ASP A 144 -13.36 12.20 32.09
C ASP A 144 -14.29 12.68 30.97
N GLU A 145 -14.01 13.88 30.46
CA GLU A 145 -14.83 14.52 29.42
C GLU A 145 -14.20 14.53 28.03
N MET A 146 -12.88 14.39 27.92
CA MET A 146 -12.16 14.30 26.65
C MET A 146 -10.86 13.51 26.82
N LEU A 147 -10.39 12.91 25.71
CA LEU A 147 -9.04 12.36 25.57
C LEU A 147 -8.20 13.31 24.71
N THR A 148 -7.11 13.83 25.27
CA THR A 148 -6.10 14.66 24.57
C THR A 148 -4.69 14.20 24.95
N PRO A 149 -3.63 14.66 24.25
CA PRO A 149 -2.26 14.31 24.64
C PRO A 149 -1.92 14.56 26.11
N ASP A 150 -2.45 15.64 26.69
CA ASP A 150 -2.23 16.02 28.09
C ASP A 150 -3.27 15.42 29.08
N HIS A 151 -4.31 14.76 28.58
CA HIS A 151 -5.44 14.29 29.39
C HIS A 151 -5.80 12.84 29.04
N PRO A 152 -5.18 11.84 29.72
CA PRO A 152 -5.60 10.46 29.59
C PRO A 152 -7.00 10.24 30.19
N VAL A 153 -7.71 9.26 29.65
CA VAL A 153 -9.06 8.87 30.08
C VAL A 153 -9.00 7.53 30.81
N THR A 154 -9.71 7.42 31.92
CA THR A 154 -9.87 6.15 32.64
C THR A 154 -11.34 5.71 32.61
N LEU A 155 -11.54 4.48 32.15
CA LEU A 155 -12.83 3.79 32.15
C LEU A 155 -12.86 2.80 33.31
N HIS A 156 -14.00 2.69 33.98
CA HIS A 156 -14.21 1.75 35.08
C HIS A 156 -15.49 0.96 34.89
N TRP A 157 -15.47 -0.30 35.33
CA TRP A 157 -16.64 -1.16 35.35
C TRP A 157 -16.54 -2.20 36.46
N ASP A 158 -17.56 -2.27 37.32
CA ASP A 158 -17.72 -3.31 38.33
C ASP A 158 -18.62 -4.42 37.77
N ASN A 159 -18.14 -5.65 37.79
CA ASN A 159 -18.91 -6.77 37.27
C ASN A 159 -20.04 -7.24 38.20
N GLY A 160 -20.13 -6.71 39.43
CA GLY A 160 -21.09 -7.05 40.47
C GLY A 160 -20.77 -8.35 41.21
N GLN A 161 -19.62 -8.98 40.92
CA GLN A 161 -19.16 -10.25 41.49
C GLN A 161 -17.83 -10.09 42.26
N GLY A 162 -17.46 -8.85 42.60
CA GLY A 162 -16.21 -8.53 43.30
C GLY A 162 -15.00 -8.41 42.39
N LEU A 163 -15.17 -8.25 41.07
CA LEU A 163 -14.09 -7.85 40.18
C LEU A 163 -14.36 -6.44 39.64
N VAL A 164 -13.35 -5.57 39.76
CA VAL A 164 -13.39 -4.22 39.22
C VAL A 164 -12.39 -4.15 38.07
N PHE A 165 -12.89 -3.76 36.89
CA PHE A 165 -12.11 -3.61 35.67
C PHE A 165 -11.86 -2.12 35.42
N SER A 166 -10.66 -1.78 35.01
CA SER A 166 -10.29 -0.42 34.62
C SER A 166 -9.48 -0.43 33.33
N ILE A 167 -9.75 0.51 32.42
CA ILE A 167 -8.97 0.73 31.21
C ILE A 167 -8.55 2.20 31.18
N GLN A 168 -7.26 2.46 31.31
CA GLN A 168 -6.71 3.79 31.09
C GLN A 168 -6.14 3.89 29.67
N ILE A 169 -6.50 4.97 28.96
CA ILE A 169 -6.07 5.27 27.59
C ILE A 169 -5.44 6.66 27.58
N ALA A 170 -4.20 6.74 27.12
CA ALA A 170 -3.50 8.00 26.87
C ALA A 170 -3.19 8.12 25.37
N LEU A 171 -3.36 9.30 24.78
CA LEU A 171 -3.00 9.61 23.40
C LEU A 171 -1.67 10.36 23.37
N ASP A 172 -0.84 10.15 22.36
CA ASP A 172 0.35 10.98 22.11
C ASP A 172 0.08 12.10 21.09
N GLU A 173 1.11 12.89 20.76
CA GLU A 173 0.99 13.99 19.78
C GLU A 173 0.61 13.52 18.35
N HIS A 174 0.66 12.22 18.06
CA HIS A 174 0.48 11.67 16.72
C HIS A 174 -0.63 10.61 16.69
N TYR A 175 -0.27 9.32 16.67
CA TYR A 175 -1.18 8.21 16.35
C TYR A 175 -1.11 7.05 17.36
N MET A 176 -0.35 7.22 18.45
CA MET A 176 -0.12 6.17 19.42
C MET A 176 -0.99 6.36 20.66
N PHE A 177 -1.74 5.33 21.00
CA PHE A 177 -2.49 5.25 22.23
C PHE A 177 -1.78 4.29 23.19
N ALA A 178 -1.40 4.74 24.37
CA ALA A 178 -0.96 3.86 25.45
C ALA A 178 -2.17 3.36 26.23
N VAL A 179 -2.27 2.05 26.43
CA VAL A 179 -3.39 1.39 27.10
C VAL A 179 -2.88 0.66 28.34
N SER A 180 -3.63 0.78 29.44
CA SER A 180 -3.38 0.05 30.69
C SER A 180 -4.66 -0.61 31.15
N GLN A 181 -4.71 -1.93 31.06
CA GLN A 181 -5.82 -2.78 31.46
C GLN A 181 -5.59 -3.30 32.87
N THR A 182 -6.43 -2.92 33.83
CA THR A 182 -6.31 -3.35 35.24
C THR A 182 -7.54 -4.15 35.66
N VAL A 183 -7.31 -5.24 36.38
CA VAL A 183 -8.36 -6.01 37.06
C VAL A 183 -8.00 -6.16 38.52
N GLU A 184 -8.91 -5.71 39.39
CA GLU A 184 -8.81 -5.89 40.83
C GLU A 184 -9.78 -6.99 41.28
N ASN A 185 -9.27 -7.92 42.08
CA ASN A 185 -10.04 -9.02 42.62
C ASN A 185 -10.39 -8.78 44.09
N HIS A 186 -11.56 -8.21 44.33
CA HIS A 186 -12.17 -8.09 45.66
C HIS A 186 -13.03 -9.30 46.02
N SER A 187 -13.07 -10.32 45.15
CA SER A 187 -13.76 -11.57 45.44
C SER A 187 -12.93 -12.42 46.43
N GLY A 188 -13.63 -13.30 47.16
CA GLY A 188 -12.97 -14.23 48.10
C GLY A 188 -12.26 -15.41 47.45
N GLN A 189 -12.17 -15.49 46.12
CA GLN A 189 -11.61 -16.62 45.38
C GLN A 189 -10.61 -16.16 44.31
N PRO A 190 -9.59 -16.97 43.97
CA PRO A 190 -8.70 -16.64 42.86
C PRO A 190 -9.44 -16.69 41.52
N VAL A 191 -9.11 -15.78 40.61
CA VAL A 191 -9.63 -15.71 39.25
C VAL A 191 -8.47 -15.77 38.25
N ALA A 192 -8.66 -16.43 37.11
CA ALA A 192 -7.63 -16.56 36.08
C ALA A 192 -8.16 -16.02 34.75
N LEU A 193 -7.54 -14.95 34.25
CA LEU A 193 -7.97 -14.23 33.05
C LEU A 193 -6.85 -14.16 32.03
N VAL A 194 -7.21 -14.04 30.76
CA VAL A 194 -6.30 -13.78 29.65
C VAL A 194 -6.67 -12.43 29.03
N PRO A 195 -5.93 -11.34 29.35
CA PRO A 195 -6.06 -10.06 28.66
C PRO A 195 -5.73 -10.22 27.17
N PHE A 196 -6.48 -9.51 26.33
CA PHE A 196 -6.26 -9.47 24.89
C PHE A 196 -6.55 -8.08 24.32
N GLU A 197 -5.96 -7.83 23.15
CA GLU A 197 -6.26 -6.67 22.32
C GLU A 197 -6.33 -7.13 20.87
N ARG A 198 -7.28 -6.59 20.12
CA ARG A 198 -7.41 -6.92 18.70
C ARG A 198 -7.94 -5.76 17.88
N VAL A 199 -7.47 -5.70 16.65
CA VAL A 199 -8.08 -4.93 15.58
C VAL A 199 -9.15 -5.82 14.93
N GLN A 200 -10.36 -5.30 14.88
CA GLN A 200 -11.50 -5.95 14.24
C GLN A 200 -11.97 -5.10 13.06
N ARG A 201 -12.21 -5.77 11.94
CA ARG A 201 -12.75 -5.18 10.71
C ARG A 201 -13.93 -6.04 10.30
N ASP A 202 -15.11 -5.42 10.15
CA ASP A 202 -16.39 -6.12 9.90
C ASP A 202 -17.01 -5.67 8.56
N TYR A 203 -16.23 -5.77 7.48
CA TYR A 203 -16.70 -5.59 6.10
C TYR A 203 -15.79 -6.33 5.13
N ASP A 204 -16.30 -6.70 3.96
CA ASP A 204 -15.50 -7.34 2.92
C ASP A 204 -14.51 -6.34 2.30
N ALA A 205 -13.32 -6.27 2.89
CA ALA A 205 -12.24 -5.45 2.38
C ALA A 205 -11.76 -5.95 1.01
N PRO A 206 -11.53 -5.03 0.04
CA PRO A 206 -10.97 -5.41 -1.24
C PRO A 206 -9.54 -5.94 -1.07
N GLU A 207 -9.12 -6.81 -1.99
CA GLU A 207 -7.72 -7.22 -2.04
C GLU A 207 -6.85 -6.04 -2.49
N GLY A 208 -5.72 -5.85 -1.81
CA GLY A 208 -4.76 -4.80 -2.15
C GLY A 208 -4.11 -4.99 -3.52
N ALA A 209 -3.48 -3.91 -4.01
CA ALA A 209 -2.69 -4.00 -5.23
C ALA A 209 -1.43 -4.85 -5.02
N PHE A 210 -0.91 -5.51 -6.07
CA PHE A 210 0.37 -6.25 -6.01
C PHE A 210 1.57 -5.39 -5.55
N THR A 211 1.43 -4.06 -5.54
CA THR A 211 2.48 -3.11 -5.19
C THR A 211 2.59 -2.82 -3.70
N ALA A 212 1.60 -3.15 -2.87
CA ALA A 212 1.63 -2.96 -1.43
C ALA A 212 0.73 -3.98 -0.73
N HIS A 213 1.18 -4.52 0.40
CA HIS A 213 0.36 -5.41 1.20
C HIS A 213 -0.80 -4.66 1.86
N GLU A 214 -2.01 -5.17 1.67
CA GLU A 214 -3.22 -4.74 2.36
C GLU A 214 -3.90 -5.96 2.99
N GLY A 215 -4.04 -5.95 4.31
CA GLY A 215 -4.52 -7.10 5.08
C GLY A 215 -3.85 -7.26 6.44
N PRO A 216 -4.14 -8.38 7.12
CA PRO A 216 -3.47 -8.80 8.35
C PRO A 216 -1.96 -8.83 8.22
N ILE A 217 -1.29 -8.34 9.25
CA ILE A 217 0.17 -8.27 9.35
C ILE A 217 0.59 -8.41 10.81
N ALA A 218 1.72 -9.07 11.05
CA ALA A 218 2.32 -9.22 12.37
C ALA A 218 3.84 -9.27 12.30
N VAL A 219 4.51 -8.81 13.36
CA VAL A 219 5.91 -9.11 13.63
C VAL A 219 6.00 -9.70 15.03
N ILE A 220 6.29 -11.00 15.13
CA ILE A 220 6.44 -11.74 16.38
C ILE A 220 7.79 -12.47 16.37
N GLY A 221 8.57 -12.34 17.45
CA GLY A 221 9.89 -12.99 17.55
C GLY A 221 10.86 -12.62 16.41
N GLY A 222 10.76 -11.38 15.89
CA GLY A 222 11.56 -10.88 14.77
C GLY A 222 11.15 -11.39 13.38
N ARG A 223 10.11 -12.22 13.29
CA ARG A 223 9.56 -12.73 12.04
C ARG A 223 8.30 -11.98 11.66
N MET A 224 8.26 -11.52 10.41
CA MET A 224 7.08 -10.91 9.82
C MET A 224 6.17 -11.99 9.24
N GLN A 225 4.87 -11.86 9.48
CA GLN A 225 3.80 -12.60 8.84
C GLN A 225 2.83 -11.61 8.19
N ASP A 226 2.45 -11.86 6.95
CA ASP A 226 1.35 -11.18 6.27
C ASP A 226 0.41 -12.22 5.64
N GLU A 227 -0.88 -11.91 5.58
CA GLU A 227 -1.87 -12.76 4.89
C GLU A 227 -2.87 -11.90 4.11
N SER A 228 -3.28 -12.39 2.94
CA SER A 228 -4.38 -11.78 2.19
C SER A 228 -5.72 -12.02 2.90
N TYR A 229 -6.71 -11.15 2.70
CA TYR A 229 -8.06 -11.38 3.24
C TYR A 229 -8.65 -12.69 2.72
N LYS A 230 -8.39 -13.03 1.46
CA LYS A 230 -8.76 -14.33 0.87
C LYS A 230 -8.14 -15.52 1.60
N SER A 231 -6.89 -15.42 2.04
CA SER A 231 -6.22 -16.46 2.82
C SER A 231 -6.88 -16.63 4.18
N LEU A 232 -7.19 -15.53 4.87
CA LEU A 232 -7.91 -15.55 6.15
C LEU A 232 -9.28 -16.24 6.03
N ARG A 233 -10.08 -15.84 5.04
CA ARG A 233 -11.40 -16.43 4.80
C ARG A 233 -11.34 -17.94 4.57
N LYS A 234 -10.28 -18.44 3.91
CA LYS A 234 -10.06 -19.88 3.72
C LYS A 234 -9.56 -20.57 4.99
N GLY A 235 -8.72 -19.90 5.77
CA GLY A 235 -8.24 -20.41 7.06
C GLY A 235 -9.36 -20.60 8.07
N ALA A 236 -10.47 -19.86 7.92
CA ALA A 236 -11.67 -19.98 8.74
C ALA A 236 -12.36 -21.36 8.69
N ASP A 237 -12.02 -22.21 7.71
CA ASP A 237 -12.50 -23.59 7.64
C ASP A 237 -11.95 -24.46 8.80
N HIS A 238 -10.93 -23.98 9.52
CA HIS A 238 -10.43 -24.65 10.73
C HIS A 238 -11.45 -24.53 11.89
N PRO A 239 -11.57 -25.54 12.79
CA PRO A 239 -12.57 -25.53 13.87
C PRO A 239 -12.51 -24.35 14.85
N ASP A 240 -11.35 -23.70 14.97
CA ASP A 240 -11.13 -22.52 15.83
C ASP A 240 -11.23 -21.20 15.04
N HIS A 241 -11.46 -21.26 13.73
CA HIS A 241 -11.52 -20.12 12.82
C HIS A 241 -10.23 -19.27 12.76
N VAL A 242 -9.10 -19.83 13.18
CA VAL A 242 -7.79 -19.19 13.17
C VAL A 242 -7.00 -19.62 11.93
N SER A 243 -6.60 -18.68 11.07
CA SER A 243 -5.77 -18.97 9.90
C SER A 243 -4.28 -19.08 10.25
N TRP A 244 -3.85 -18.29 11.23
CA TRP A 244 -2.46 -18.22 11.67
C TRP A 244 -2.38 -17.86 13.15
N SER A 245 -1.41 -18.45 13.85
CA SER A 245 -1.05 -18.05 15.21
C SER A 245 0.45 -18.19 15.44
N SER A 246 0.97 -17.38 16.36
CA SER A 246 2.37 -17.45 16.78
C SER A 246 2.53 -16.94 18.20
N THR A 247 3.53 -17.48 18.91
CA THR A 247 3.90 -17.03 20.25
C THR A 247 5.31 -16.44 20.23
N GLY A 248 5.56 -15.46 21.09
CA GLY A 248 6.85 -14.82 21.20
C GLY A 248 6.92 -13.83 22.33
N THR A 249 8.06 -13.15 22.43
CA THR A 249 8.25 -12.01 23.34
C THR A 249 8.31 -10.74 22.49
N ASN A 250 7.58 -9.72 22.91
CA ASN A 250 7.32 -8.50 22.16
C ASN A 250 6.64 -8.76 20.82
N GLY A 251 6.44 -7.69 20.06
CA GLY A 251 5.94 -7.74 18.70
C GLY A 251 4.84 -6.73 18.48
N TRP A 252 4.14 -6.90 17.39
CA TRP A 252 2.92 -6.17 17.08
C TRP A 252 2.14 -6.96 16.04
N ASP A 253 0.81 -6.81 16.03
CA ASP A 253 -0.04 -7.31 14.96
C ASP A 253 -1.15 -6.29 14.66
N GLY A 254 -1.75 -6.40 13.47
CA GLY A 254 -2.78 -5.46 13.07
C GLY A 254 -3.24 -5.64 11.64
N ILE A 255 -3.97 -4.63 11.17
CA ILE A 255 -4.46 -4.55 9.80
C ILE A 255 -3.78 -3.38 9.10
N SER A 256 -3.15 -3.71 7.99
CA SER A 256 -2.40 -2.80 7.14
C SER A 256 -3.22 -2.44 5.91
N ASP A 257 -3.37 -1.15 5.62
CA ASP A 257 -3.85 -0.63 4.34
C ASP A 257 -2.68 0.06 3.61
N LYS A 258 -2.87 0.52 2.37
CA LYS A 258 -1.78 1.10 1.56
C LYS A 258 -0.97 2.19 2.30
N PHE A 259 -1.66 3.13 2.96
CA PHE A 259 -1.05 4.25 3.67
C PHE A 259 -1.30 4.24 5.19
N TRP A 260 -2.17 3.36 5.66
CA TRP A 260 -2.69 3.38 7.03
C TRP A 260 -2.40 2.08 7.76
N LEU A 261 -2.19 2.16 9.07
CA LEU A 261 -2.01 1.00 9.92
C LEU A 261 -2.88 1.18 11.16
N THR A 262 -3.62 0.13 11.49
CA THR A 262 -4.17 -0.06 12.85
C THR A 262 -3.51 -1.31 13.42
N ALA A 263 -2.77 -1.17 14.51
CA ALA A 263 -2.02 -2.26 15.11
C ALA A 263 -2.01 -2.16 16.63
N VAL A 264 -1.87 -3.31 17.28
CA VAL A 264 -1.68 -3.44 18.73
C VAL A 264 -0.29 -4.02 19.00
N ALA A 265 0.33 -3.60 20.09
CA ALA A 265 1.65 -4.01 20.51
C ALA A 265 1.67 -4.11 22.05
N PRO A 266 2.29 -5.14 22.64
CA PRO A 266 2.38 -5.23 24.08
C PRO A 266 3.49 -4.31 24.61
N ALA A 267 3.57 -4.15 25.92
CA ALA A 267 4.74 -3.54 26.55
C ALA A 267 6.04 -4.32 26.24
N ASP A 268 7.18 -3.62 26.27
CA ASP A 268 8.50 -4.22 26.06
C ASP A 268 8.81 -5.29 27.13
N GLY A 269 9.25 -6.45 26.67
CA GLY A 269 9.52 -7.65 27.44
C GLY A 269 8.34 -8.62 27.60
N THR A 270 7.13 -8.29 27.11
CA THR A 270 5.92 -9.10 27.37
C THR A 270 5.81 -10.33 26.46
N PRO A 271 5.59 -11.55 27.03
CA PRO A 271 5.24 -12.74 26.26
C PRO A 271 3.79 -12.70 25.76
N VAL A 272 3.61 -12.86 24.45
CA VAL A 272 2.31 -12.77 23.77
C VAL A 272 2.04 -13.94 22.84
N ALA A 273 0.75 -14.18 22.59
CA ALA A 273 0.25 -15.05 21.54
C ALA A 273 -0.56 -14.20 20.56
N ALA A 274 -0.10 -14.10 19.32
CA ALA A 274 -0.76 -13.39 18.23
C ALA A 274 -1.57 -14.35 17.36
N SER A 275 -2.67 -13.87 16.77
CA SER A 275 -3.51 -14.69 15.90
C SER A 275 -4.23 -13.86 14.83
N PHE A 276 -4.44 -14.50 13.67
CA PHE A 276 -5.34 -14.03 12.62
C PHE A 276 -6.54 -14.96 12.55
N ALA A 277 -7.74 -14.40 12.63
CA ALA A 277 -8.98 -15.15 12.60
C ALA A 277 -9.99 -14.48 11.68
N TYR A 278 -10.92 -15.30 11.16
CA TYR A 278 -12.08 -14.82 10.42
C TYR A 278 -13.33 -15.51 10.97
N VAL A 279 -14.27 -14.73 11.51
CA VAL A 279 -15.47 -15.27 12.16
C VAL A 279 -16.59 -15.42 11.13
N PRO A 280 -17.07 -16.63 10.85
CA PRO A 280 -18.19 -16.84 9.93
C PRO A 280 -19.50 -16.25 10.46
N GLY A 281 -20.38 -15.83 9.55
CA GLY A 281 -21.73 -15.35 9.89
C GLY A 281 -21.89 -13.82 9.95
N THR A 282 -20.79 -13.08 10.16
CA THR A 282 -20.74 -11.63 9.95
C THR A 282 -19.92 -11.36 8.67
N PRO A 283 -20.49 -10.67 7.66
CA PRO A 283 -19.76 -10.36 6.43
C PRO A 283 -18.45 -9.65 6.74
N GLY A 284 -17.33 -10.26 6.33
CA GLY A 284 -16.02 -9.64 6.46
C GLY A 284 -15.52 -9.46 7.89
N SER A 285 -15.87 -10.30 8.88
CA SER A 285 -15.38 -10.21 10.27
C SER A 285 -13.95 -10.74 10.43
N TYR A 286 -12.94 -9.93 10.08
CA TYR A 286 -11.53 -10.19 10.32
C TYR A 286 -11.11 -9.75 11.71
N GLN A 287 -10.39 -10.62 12.42
CA GLN A 287 -9.86 -10.34 13.76
C GLN A 287 -8.37 -10.60 13.76
N VAL A 288 -7.60 -9.56 14.06
CA VAL A 288 -6.15 -9.63 14.20
C VAL A 288 -5.78 -9.10 15.56
N GLY A 289 -5.17 -9.92 16.40
CA GLY A 289 -4.86 -9.48 17.74
C GLY A 289 -4.05 -10.48 18.53
N MET A 290 -3.65 -10.00 19.70
CA MET A 290 -2.78 -10.69 20.62
C MET A 290 -3.38 -10.80 22.01
N SER A 291 -2.96 -11.84 22.72
CA SER A 291 -3.27 -12.05 24.12
C SER A 291 -2.00 -12.35 24.91
N THR A 292 -2.09 -12.28 26.24
CA THR A 292 -1.03 -12.83 27.07
C THR A 292 -0.85 -14.31 26.76
N GLN A 293 0.41 -14.78 26.73
CA GLN A 293 0.69 -16.18 26.41
C GLN A 293 0.13 -17.15 27.47
N ASN A 294 0.11 -16.72 28.74
CA ASN A 294 -0.41 -17.48 29.87
C ASN A 294 -1.56 -16.71 30.54
N ALA A 295 -2.47 -17.47 31.14
CA ALA A 295 -3.49 -16.90 32.02
C ALA A 295 -2.83 -16.21 33.23
N GLN A 296 -3.31 -15.01 33.53
CA GLN A 296 -2.90 -14.22 34.68
C GLN A 296 -3.78 -14.58 35.88
N GLN A 297 -3.18 -15.12 36.93
CA GLN A 297 -3.88 -15.48 38.15
C GLN A 297 -3.96 -14.28 39.10
N ILE A 298 -5.17 -13.90 39.48
CA ILE A 298 -5.48 -12.78 40.36
C ILE A 298 -5.98 -13.35 41.69
N MET A 299 -5.16 -13.27 42.73
CA MET A 299 -5.51 -13.73 44.07
C MET A 299 -6.52 -12.79 44.74
N PRO A 300 -7.27 -13.24 45.76
CA PRO A 300 -8.13 -12.36 46.55
C PRO A 300 -7.38 -11.14 47.09
N ASN A 301 -8.00 -9.96 46.97
CA ASN A 301 -7.43 -8.63 47.24
C ASN A 301 -6.18 -8.28 46.41
N GLY A 302 -5.93 -9.01 45.33
CA GLY A 302 -4.85 -8.76 44.38
C GLY A 302 -5.34 -7.99 43.15
N SER A 303 -4.40 -7.48 42.38
CA SER A 303 -4.65 -6.82 41.10
C SER A 303 -3.60 -7.21 40.06
N ILE A 304 -3.99 -7.22 38.80
CA ILE A 304 -3.06 -7.29 37.67
C ILE A 304 -3.23 -6.07 36.79
N THR A 305 -2.15 -5.65 36.15
CA THR A 305 -2.17 -4.57 35.15
C THR A 305 -1.37 -5.01 33.93
N GLU A 306 -2.03 -5.05 32.78
CA GLU A 306 -1.42 -5.31 31.47
C GLU A 306 -1.27 -3.99 30.73
N LYS A 307 -0.09 -3.74 30.14
CA LYS A 307 0.22 -2.51 29.41
C LYS A 307 0.50 -2.81 27.95
N SER A 308 0.06 -1.92 27.09
CA SER A 308 0.06 -2.12 25.65
C SER A 308 -0.03 -0.77 24.92
N HIS A 309 0.04 -0.87 23.60
CA HIS A 309 0.05 0.24 22.68
C HIS A 309 -0.85 -0.06 21.50
N VAL A 310 -1.69 0.90 21.11
CA VAL A 310 -2.49 0.86 19.91
C VAL A 310 -1.99 1.95 18.97
N PHE A 311 -1.43 1.57 17.83
CA PHE A 311 -1.15 2.50 16.74
C PHE A 311 -2.36 2.56 15.82
N ALA A 312 -2.89 3.75 15.58
CA ALA A 312 -3.98 3.96 14.62
C ALA A 312 -3.71 5.23 13.80
N GLY A 313 -3.00 5.08 12.68
CA GLY A 313 -2.65 6.24 11.88
C GLY A 313 -1.88 5.98 10.60
N ALA A 314 -1.18 7.04 10.17
CA ALA A 314 -0.44 7.08 8.92
C ALA A 314 0.93 6.40 9.00
N LYS A 315 1.27 5.64 7.96
CA LYS A 315 2.56 4.94 7.83
C LYS A 315 3.70 5.90 7.47
N VAL A 316 4.13 6.70 8.43
CA VAL A 316 5.30 7.58 8.31
C VAL A 316 6.54 6.85 8.81
N VAL A 317 7.51 6.58 7.93
CA VAL A 317 8.71 5.76 8.24
C VAL A 317 9.44 6.25 9.49
N SER A 318 9.74 7.54 9.56
CA SER A 318 10.48 8.14 10.68
C SER A 318 9.73 8.02 12.00
N LEU A 319 8.39 8.12 11.95
CA LEU A 319 7.52 8.00 13.11
C LEU A 319 7.47 6.55 13.62
N LEU A 320 7.23 5.58 12.73
CA LEU A 320 7.22 4.15 13.09
C LEU A 320 8.57 3.71 13.67
N GLN A 321 9.69 4.17 13.08
CA GLN A 321 11.03 3.92 13.62
C GLN A 321 11.27 4.62 14.97
N GLY A 322 10.67 5.80 15.18
CA GLY A 322 10.67 6.51 16.45
C GLY A 322 10.02 5.68 17.55
N TYR A 323 8.79 5.22 17.33
CA TYR A 323 8.09 4.34 18.26
C TYR A 323 8.82 3.03 18.50
N SER A 324 9.36 2.40 17.45
CA SER A 324 10.15 1.18 17.62
C SER A 324 11.31 1.35 18.61
N LYS A 325 11.98 2.50 18.59
CA LYS A 325 13.11 2.78 19.48
C LYS A 325 12.66 3.22 20.88
N GLN A 326 11.62 4.04 20.96
CA GLN A 326 11.17 4.64 22.22
C GLN A 326 10.35 3.67 23.07
N LEU A 327 9.55 2.82 22.44
CA LEU A 327 8.59 1.92 23.10
C LEU A 327 9.01 0.44 23.06
N GLY A 328 10.14 0.11 22.42
CA GLY A 328 10.61 -1.27 22.30
C GLY A 328 9.80 -2.15 21.34
N ILE A 329 8.96 -1.56 20.49
CA ILE A 329 8.14 -2.29 19.51
C ILE A 329 9.01 -2.74 18.33
N PRO A 330 9.32 -4.03 18.17
CA PRO A 330 10.32 -4.47 17.20
C PRO A 330 9.83 -4.30 15.75
N ASP A 331 10.69 -3.71 14.92
CA ASP A 331 10.51 -3.58 13.46
C ASP A 331 9.12 -3.05 13.03
N LEU A 332 8.55 -2.06 13.73
CA LEU A 332 7.25 -1.47 13.38
C LEU A 332 7.24 -0.87 11.97
N ASP A 333 8.39 -0.44 11.48
CA ASP A 333 8.55 0.06 10.12
C ASP A 333 8.34 -1.01 9.03
N LYS A 334 8.33 -2.31 9.37
CA LYS A 334 7.94 -3.41 8.45
C LYS A 334 6.46 -3.38 8.07
N ALA A 335 5.63 -2.56 8.74
CA ALA A 335 4.29 -2.24 8.26
C ALA A 335 4.29 -1.58 6.87
N ILE A 336 5.44 -1.04 6.45
CA ILE A 336 5.69 -0.54 5.11
C ILE A 336 6.45 -1.61 4.33
N ASP A 337 5.82 -2.10 3.27
CA ASP A 337 6.44 -3.06 2.37
C ASP A 337 7.53 -2.36 1.53
N PHE A 338 8.80 -2.56 1.89
CA PHE A 338 9.95 -2.01 1.15
C PHE A 338 10.36 -2.89 -0.06
N GLY A 339 9.66 -3.99 -0.30
CA GLY A 339 9.97 -4.96 -1.35
C GLY A 339 11.26 -5.75 -1.11
N TRP A 340 11.58 -6.61 -2.08
CA TRP A 340 12.74 -7.51 -2.01
C TRP A 340 14.07 -6.77 -1.88
N PHE A 341 14.21 -5.61 -2.53
CA PHE A 341 15.43 -4.80 -2.47
C PHE A 341 15.40 -3.78 -1.33
N SER A 342 14.87 -4.15 -0.16
CA SER A 342 14.71 -3.24 1.00
C SER A 342 16.02 -2.56 1.42
N PHE A 343 17.16 -3.27 1.32
CA PHE A 343 18.50 -2.73 1.62
C PHE A 343 18.90 -1.56 0.71
N LEU A 344 18.35 -1.48 -0.50
CA LEU A 344 18.58 -0.39 -1.46
C LEU A 344 17.45 0.64 -1.41
N THR A 345 16.21 0.18 -1.21
CA THR A 345 15.00 1.00 -1.13
C THR A 345 15.05 1.95 0.06
N ARG A 346 15.46 1.48 1.24
CA ARG A 346 15.53 2.30 2.46
C ARG A 346 16.49 3.49 2.31
N PRO A 347 17.77 3.33 1.91
CA PRO A 347 18.67 4.46 1.67
C PRO A 347 18.17 5.44 0.60
N LEU A 348 17.58 4.94 -0.49
CA LEU A 348 17.02 5.79 -1.54
C LEU A 348 15.84 6.62 -1.03
N LEU A 349 14.98 6.04 -0.20
CA LEU A 349 13.86 6.74 0.44
C LEU A 349 14.35 7.79 1.43
N THR A 350 15.35 7.47 2.27
CA THR A 350 15.96 8.45 3.18
C THR A 350 16.52 9.65 2.41
N LEU A 351 17.24 9.39 1.31
CA LEU A 351 17.77 10.44 0.45
C LEU A 351 16.63 11.25 -0.22
N LEU A 352 15.58 10.58 -0.69
CA LEU A 352 14.42 11.25 -1.29
C LEU A 352 13.74 12.19 -0.30
N HIS A 353 13.49 11.69 0.92
CA HIS A 353 12.87 12.48 1.98
C HIS A 353 13.75 13.68 2.38
N TRP A 354 15.07 13.47 2.49
CA TRP A 354 16.01 14.56 2.71
C TRP A 354 15.95 15.61 1.58
N LEU A 355 15.96 15.18 0.31
CA LEU A 355 15.81 16.07 -0.84
C LEU A 355 14.46 16.82 -0.81
N TYR A 356 13.40 16.14 -0.40
CA TYR A 356 12.06 16.73 -0.29
C TYR A 356 12.01 17.83 0.76
N LEU A 357 12.59 17.61 1.95
CA LEU A 357 12.68 18.64 2.99
C LEU A 357 13.46 19.88 2.54
N HIS A 358 14.48 19.73 1.68
CA HIS A 358 15.30 20.85 1.20
C HIS A 358 14.73 21.57 -0.02
N LEU A 359 14.07 20.83 -0.93
CA LEU A 359 13.51 21.39 -2.16
C LEU A 359 12.05 21.84 -2.00
N GLY A 360 11.35 21.36 -0.98
CA GLY A 360 9.94 21.67 -0.69
C GLY A 360 8.94 21.13 -1.73
N ASN A 361 9.40 20.31 -2.68
CA ASN A 361 8.54 19.73 -3.71
C ASN A 361 8.95 18.28 -4.02
N PHE A 362 8.00 17.35 -3.90
CA PHE A 362 8.24 15.91 -4.05
C PHE A 362 8.70 15.56 -5.47
N GLY A 363 8.09 16.18 -6.50
CA GLY A 363 8.49 15.98 -7.90
C GLY A 363 9.92 16.45 -8.18
N LEU A 364 10.33 17.59 -7.63
CA LEU A 364 11.72 18.07 -7.73
C LEU A 364 12.69 17.14 -6.99
N ALA A 365 12.32 16.67 -5.80
CA ALA A 365 13.12 15.70 -5.05
C ALA A 365 13.33 14.40 -5.83
N LEU A 366 12.27 13.89 -6.46
CA LEU A 366 12.32 12.72 -7.34
C LEU A 366 13.24 12.95 -8.55
N MET A 367 13.16 14.12 -9.18
CA MET A 367 14.04 14.49 -10.30
C MET A 367 15.51 14.60 -9.86
N ALA A 368 15.78 15.20 -8.70
CA ALA A 368 17.11 15.33 -8.14
C ALA A 368 17.70 13.96 -7.76
N LEU A 369 16.92 13.08 -7.13
CA LEU A 369 17.31 11.71 -6.82
C LEU A 369 17.70 10.95 -8.10
N THR A 370 16.88 11.07 -9.14
CA THR A 370 17.13 10.43 -10.45
C THR A 370 18.45 10.92 -11.06
N LEU A 371 18.73 12.23 -10.97
CA LEU A 371 19.99 12.81 -11.43
C LEU A 371 21.20 12.29 -10.64
N ILE A 372 21.10 12.21 -9.31
CA ILE A 372 22.17 11.68 -8.44
C ILE A 372 22.48 10.23 -8.82
N VAL A 373 21.45 9.40 -8.97
CA VAL A 373 21.60 7.99 -9.41
C VAL A 373 22.29 7.93 -10.78
N LYS A 374 21.88 8.76 -11.74
CA LYS A 374 22.52 8.83 -13.07
C LYS A 374 24.00 9.21 -12.98
N ILE A 375 24.36 10.16 -12.13
CA ILE A 375 25.74 10.59 -11.93
C ILE A 375 26.58 9.45 -11.35
N VAL A 376 26.08 8.76 -10.33
CA VAL A 376 26.76 7.60 -9.71
C VAL A 376 26.97 6.48 -10.73
N LEU A 377 25.98 6.20 -11.58
CA LEU A 377 26.05 5.16 -12.61
C LEU A 377 26.75 5.60 -13.91
N PHE A 378 27.13 6.88 -14.03
CA PHE A 378 27.70 7.44 -15.25
C PHE A 378 28.94 6.69 -15.77
N PRO A 379 29.92 6.28 -14.93
CA PRO A 379 31.10 5.56 -15.41
C PRO A 379 30.75 4.22 -16.08
N LEU A 380 29.81 3.48 -15.47
CA LEU A 380 29.32 2.21 -16.00
C LEU A 380 28.59 2.42 -17.32
N ALA A 381 27.68 3.39 -17.35
CA ALA A 381 26.88 3.67 -18.54
C ALA A 381 27.73 4.21 -19.71
N SER A 382 28.82 4.94 -19.41
CA SER A 382 29.83 5.35 -20.39
C SER A 382 30.53 4.14 -21.04
N LYS A 383 30.96 3.16 -20.25
CA LYS A 383 31.58 1.92 -20.77
C LYS A 383 30.61 1.13 -21.68
N ALA A 384 29.36 1.00 -21.27
CA ALA A 384 28.34 0.31 -22.06
C ALA A 384 28.00 1.03 -23.38
N ALA A 385 27.94 2.37 -23.36
CA ALA A 385 27.73 3.17 -24.56
C ALA A 385 28.89 3.01 -25.56
N GLN A 386 30.15 3.00 -25.08
CA GLN A 386 31.32 2.75 -25.92
C GLN A 386 31.27 1.36 -26.57
N SER A 387 30.92 0.33 -25.80
CA SER A 387 30.74 -1.04 -26.33
C SER A 387 29.66 -1.11 -27.41
N SER A 388 28.51 -0.47 -27.17
CA SER A 388 27.39 -0.43 -28.11
C SER A 388 27.75 0.28 -29.41
N ALA A 389 28.53 1.36 -29.34
CA ALA A 389 28.97 2.08 -30.52
C ALA A 389 29.99 1.28 -31.35
N ARG A 390 30.93 0.55 -30.71
CA ARG A 390 31.81 -0.39 -31.42
C ARG A 390 31.02 -1.50 -32.11
N MET A 391 29.97 -2.01 -31.47
CA MET A 391 29.07 -2.99 -32.09
C MET A 391 28.36 -2.44 -33.33
N ARG A 392 27.98 -1.16 -33.35
CA ARG A 392 27.42 -0.50 -34.54
C ARG A 392 28.41 -0.44 -35.70
N LEU A 393 29.70 -0.20 -35.43
CA LEU A 393 30.75 -0.23 -36.46
C LEU A 393 30.91 -1.61 -37.10
N LEU A 394 30.63 -2.68 -36.34
CA LEU A 394 30.68 -4.06 -36.82
C LEU A 394 29.40 -4.53 -37.54
N ALA A 395 28.32 -3.74 -37.50
CA ALA A 395 27.05 -4.07 -38.15
C ALA A 395 27.15 -4.50 -39.64
N PRO A 396 27.94 -3.84 -40.51
CA PRO A 396 28.09 -4.29 -41.91
C PRO A 396 28.75 -5.67 -42.02
N LYS A 397 29.80 -5.96 -41.22
CA LYS A 397 30.44 -7.28 -41.17
C LYS A 397 29.47 -8.35 -40.67
N VAL A 398 28.66 -8.04 -39.65
CA VAL A 398 27.61 -8.94 -39.15
C VAL A 398 26.56 -9.22 -40.23
N LYS A 399 26.16 -8.20 -41.02
CA LYS A 399 25.21 -8.37 -42.12
C LYS A 399 25.77 -9.30 -43.20
N GLU A 400 27.04 -9.15 -43.56
CA GLU A 400 27.72 -10.02 -44.52
C GLU A 400 27.78 -11.48 -44.03
N ILE A 401 28.11 -11.70 -42.74
CA ILE A 401 28.10 -13.04 -42.13
C ILE A 401 26.69 -13.66 -42.21
N ARG A 402 25.65 -12.89 -41.91
CA ARG A 402 24.26 -13.37 -42.00
C ARG A 402 23.85 -13.70 -43.42
N GLU A 403 24.27 -12.90 -44.41
CA GLU A 403 23.97 -13.15 -45.82
C GLU A 403 24.66 -14.41 -46.36
N LYS A 404 25.90 -14.66 -45.94
CA LYS A 404 26.69 -15.83 -46.34
C LYS A 404 26.28 -17.14 -45.63
N ASN A 405 25.57 -17.08 -44.51
CA ASN A 405 25.24 -18.26 -43.69
C ASN A 405 23.73 -18.35 -43.39
N LYS A 406 22.86 -17.93 -44.31
CA LYS A 406 21.40 -17.94 -44.12
C LYS A 406 20.84 -19.33 -43.83
N ASP A 407 21.45 -20.36 -44.42
CA ASP A 407 20.99 -21.74 -44.35
C ASP A 407 21.53 -22.51 -43.13
N ASP A 408 22.47 -21.92 -42.37
CA ASP A 408 23.04 -22.52 -41.16
C ASP A 408 23.07 -21.49 -40.00
N PRO A 409 21.98 -21.42 -39.21
CA PRO A 409 21.88 -20.54 -38.05
C PRO A 409 22.95 -20.80 -36.99
N MET A 410 23.44 -22.04 -36.87
CA MET A 410 24.42 -22.40 -35.86
C MET A 410 25.81 -21.88 -36.25
N ALA A 411 26.25 -22.11 -37.49
CA ALA A 411 27.49 -21.55 -38.03
C ALA A 411 27.45 -20.01 -38.08
N MET A 412 26.29 -19.43 -38.40
CA MET A 412 26.09 -17.98 -38.37
C MET A 412 26.34 -17.42 -36.96
N ASN A 413 25.71 -17.98 -35.93
CA ASN A 413 25.88 -17.52 -34.55
C ASN A 413 27.33 -17.67 -34.08
N GLN A 414 28.01 -18.78 -34.42
CA GLN A 414 29.42 -18.99 -34.09
C GLN A 414 30.34 -17.94 -34.73
N LYS A 415 30.16 -17.66 -36.03
CA LYS A 415 30.96 -16.65 -36.75
C LYS A 415 30.72 -15.23 -36.24
N VAL A 416 29.48 -14.88 -35.91
CA VAL A 416 29.16 -13.58 -35.30
C VAL A 416 29.83 -13.45 -33.93
N MET A 417 29.80 -14.49 -33.10
CA MET A 417 30.46 -14.48 -31.79
C MET A 417 31.99 -14.47 -31.89
N ALA A 418 32.57 -15.15 -32.89
CA ALA A 418 34.00 -15.10 -33.18
C ALA A 418 34.44 -13.67 -33.55
N LEU A 419 33.71 -13.01 -34.46
CA LEU A 419 33.95 -11.61 -34.82
C LEU A 419 33.91 -10.68 -33.60
N TYR A 420 32.91 -10.85 -32.72
CA TYR A 420 32.82 -10.05 -31.50
C TYR A 420 34.00 -10.31 -30.54
N ARG A 421 34.47 -11.56 -30.44
CA ARG A 421 35.63 -11.92 -29.61
C ARG A 421 36.94 -11.36 -30.17
N GLU A 422 37.14 -11.44 -31.49
CA GLU A 422 38.30 -10.87 -32.21
C GLU A 422 38.38 -9.36 -32.03
N GLU A 423 37.26 -8.65 -32.20
CA GLU A 423 37.17 -7.20 -32.07
C GLU A 423 37.06 -6.74 -30.59
N LYS A 424 37.12 -7.69 -29.64
CA LYS A 424 37.00 -7.47 -28.19
C LYS A 424 35.75 -6.66 -27.80
N VAL A 425 34.65 -6.89 -28.49
CA VAL A 425 33.34 -6.29 -28.21
C VAL A 425 32.47 -7.33 -27.51
N SER A 426 31.96 -7.01 -26.32
CA SER A 426 31.05 -7.89 -25.59
C SER A 426 29.59 -7.51 -25.87
N PRO A 427 28.77 -8.41 -26.44
CA PRO A 427 27.33 -8.19 -26.61
C PRO A 427 26.62 -7.93 -25.28
N ALA A 428 27.09 -8.55 -24.20
CA ALA A 428 26.51 -8.42 -22.86
C ALA A 428 26.76 -7.03 -22.23
N SER A 429 27.80 -6.31 -22.67
CA SER A 429 28.07 -4.95 -22.18
C SER A 429 26.98 -3.95 -22.58
N GLY A 430 26.20 -4.26 -23.62
CA GLY A 430 25.06 -3.43 -24.04
C GLY A 430 23.84 -3.54 -23.11
N CYS A 431 23.61 -4.71 -22.49
CA CYS A 431 22.47 -4.92 -21.57
C CYS A 431 22.85 -4.76 -20.09
N LEU A 432 24.14 -4.75 -19.75
CA LEU A 432 24.62 -4.61 -18.37
C LEU A 432 24.07 -3.37 -17.62
N PRO A 433 23.99 -2.16 -18.22
CA PRO A 433 23.36 -1.03 -17.56
C PRO A 433 21.88 -1.27 -17.24
N MET A 434 21.15 -1.96 -18.14
CA MET A 434 19.74 -2.27 -17.93
C MET A 434 19.55 -3.23 -16.75
N LEU A 435 20.42 -4.24 -16.64
CA LEU A 435 20.39 -5.18 -15.52
C LEU A 435 20.68 -4.52 -14.17
N ILE A 436 21.63 -3.58 -14.12
CA ILE A 436 21.96 -2.85 -12.89
C ILE A 436 20.90 -1.78 -12.57
N GLN A 437 20.30 -1.19 -13.59
CA GLN A 437 19.24 -0.20 -13.41
C GLN A 437 17.90 -0.83 -13.02
N ALA A 438 17.63 -2.08 -13.39
CA ALA A 438 16.37 -2.76 -13.08
C ALA A 438 16.08 -2.82 -11.56
N PRO A 439 17.00 -3.27 -10.67
CA PRO A 439 16.79 -3.21 -9.22
C PRO A 439 16.52 -1.79 -8.69
N ILE A 440 17.24 -0.79 -9.20
CA ILE A 440 17.04 0.62 -8.80
C ILE A 440 15.66 1.10 -9.23
N PHE A 441 15.23 0.73 -10.44
CA PHE A 441 13.89 1.02 -10.92
C PHE A 441 12.81 0.37 -10.03
N PHE A 442 12.96 -0.90 -9.66
CA PHE A 442 12.02 -1.55 -8.73
C PHE A 442 11.97 -0.84 -7.37
N CYS A 443 13.11 -0.39 -6.84
CA CYS A 443 13.16 0.39 -5.60
C CYS A 443 12.41 1.71 -5.73
N LEU A 444 12.66 2.47 -6.80
CA LEU A 444 12.01 3.76 -7.06
C LEU A 444 10.50 3.58 -7.28
N TYR A 445 10.10 2.58 -8.06
CA TYR A 445 8.70 2.24 -8.25
C TYR A 445 8.01 1.89 -6.93
N LYS A 446 8.70 1.12 -6.06
CA LYS A 446 8.19 0.81 -4.72
C LYS A 446 8.03 2.07 -3.88
N ILE A 447 9.06 2.93 -3.83
CA ILE A 447 9.03 4.22 -3.12
C ILE A 447 7.84 5.08 -3.54
N LEU A 448 7.58 5.19 -4.85
CA LEU A 448 6.45 5.98 -5.37
C LEU A 448 5.08 5.42 -4.97
N ASN A 449 4.98 4.12 -4.69
CA ASN A 449 3.73 3.47 -4.30
C ASN A 449 3.47 3.44 -2.79
N ILE A 450 4.53 3.48 -1.98
CA ILE A 450 4.45 3.37 -0.51
C ILE A 450 4.62 4.71 0.22
N SER A 451 5.20 5.71 -0.45
CA SER A 451 5.48 7.00 0.18
C SER A 451 4.20 7.81 0.33
N ILE A 452 3.77 7.99 1.57
CA ILE A 452 2.66 8.89 1.88
C ILE A 452 2.97 10.35 1.55
N ASP A 453 4.26 10.73 1.51
CA ASP A 453 4.72 12.07 1.09
C ASP A 453 4.35 12.38 -0.37
N ALA A 454 4.09 11.36 -1.20
CA ALA A 454 3.64 11.54 -2.58
C ALA A 454 2.13 11.77 -2.69
N ARG A 455 1.35 11.34 -1.67
CA ARG A 455 -0.12 11.46 -1.67
C ARG A 455 -0.51 12.94 -1.60
N HIS A 456 -1.29 13.39 -2.56
CA HIS A 456 -1.73 14.79 -2.67
C HIS A 456 -0.58 15.79 -2.82
N ALA A 457 0.63 15.33 -3.19
CA ALA A 457 1.77 16.22 -3.37
C ALA A 457 1.64 16.97 -4.71
N PRO A 458 1.56 18.31 -4.69
CA PRO A 458 1.44 19.07 -5.92
C PRO A 458 2.77 19.11 -6.69
N PHE A 459 2.66 19.25 -8.00
CA PHE A 459 3.76 19.60 -8.87
C PHE A 459 3.45 20.92 -9.60
N PHE A 460 4.09 21.16 -10.74
CA PHE A 460 3.86 22.39 -11.51
C PHE A 460 2.58 22.32 -12.35
N GLY A 461 1.91 23.47 -12.50
CA GLY A 461 0.75 23.63 -13.38
C GLY A 461 -0.49 22.93 -12.86
N TRP A 462 -1.04 22.01 -13.66
CA TRP A 462 -2.29 21.28 -13.42
C TRP A 462 -2.13 20.01 -12.58
N ILE A 463 -0.89 19.61 -12.25
CA ILE A 463 -0.62 18.43 -11.43
C ILE A 463 -0.74 18.82 -9.96
N HIS A 464 -1.88 18.52 -9.37
CA HIS A 464 -2.15 18.77 -7.96
C HIS A 464 -1.90 17.54 -7.06
N ASP A 465 -1.74 16.36 -7.66
CA ASP A 465 -1.41 15.12 -6.95
C ASP A 465 -0.51 14.22 -7.82
N LEU A 466 0.71 13.98 -7.33
CA LEU A 466 1.69 13.11 -7.99
C LEU A 466 1.38 11.61 -7.83
N SER A 467 0.49 11.23 -6.90
CA SER A 467 0.07 9.85 -6.68
C SER A 467 -1.10 9.41 -7.57
N MET A 468 -1.79 10.36 -8.22
CA MET A 468 -2.87 10.11 -9.18
C MET A 468 -2.40 10.26 -10.64
N PRO A 469 -3.15 9.72 -11.62
CA PRO A 469 -2.91 9.98 -13.03
C PRO A 469 -2.96 11.49 -13.36
N ASP A 470 -2.22 11.91 -14.40
CA ASP A 470 -2.29 13.29 -14.89
C ASP A 470 -3.73 13.59 -15.38
N PRO A 471 -4.44 14.59 -14.80
CA PRO A 471 -5.86 14.81 -15.09
C PRO A 471 -6.13 15.31 -16.51
N THR A 472 -5.10 15.67 -17.28
CA THR A 472 -5.25 16.17 -18.64
C THR A 472 -5.58 15.06 -19.64
N ASN A 473 -6.39 15.37 -20.66
CA ASN A 473 -6.68 14.43 -21.73
C ASN A 473 -6.68 15.13 -23.10
N VAL A 474 -5.89 14.64 -24.06
CA VAL A 474 -5.82 15.21 -25.42
C VAL A 474 -7.19 15.22 -26.10
N PHE A 475 -8.03 14.19 -25.88
CA PHE A 475 -9.30 14.05 -26.58
C PHE A 475 -10.40 15.02 -26.11
N ASN A 476 -10.34 15.49 -24.86
CA ASN A 476 -11.22 16.56 -24.38
C ASN A 476 -10.54 17.95 -24.42
N LEU A 477 -9.52 18.10 -25.28
CA LEU A 477 -8.72 19.31 -25.43
C LEU A 477 -8.16 19.81 -24.09
N PHE A 478 -7.60 18.89 -23.30
CA PHE A 478 -6.99 19.13 -21.99
C PHE A 478 -7.98 19.73 -20.97
N GLY A 479 -9.23 19.28 -21.00
CA GLY A 479 -10.30 19.73 -20.11
C GLY A 479 -11.11 20.92 -20.62
N LEU A 480 -10.87 21.40 -21.86
CA LEU A 480 -11.68 22.45 -22.48
C LEU A 480 -13.07 21.96 -22.89
N LEU A 481 -13.22 20.67 -23.20
CA LEU A 481 -14.51 20.05 -23.51
C LEU A 481 -15.06 19.33 -22.26
N PRO A 482 -16.33 19.56 -21.86
CA PRO A 482 -16.91 19.00 -20.65
C PRO A 482 -17.42 17.57 -20.87
N PHE A 483 -16.55 16.68 -21.34
CA PHE A 483 -16.82 15.24 -21.38
C PHE A 483 -15.55 14.46 -21.02
N ASP A 484 -15.74 13.26 -20.47
CA ASP A 484 -14.64 12.36 -20.14
C ASP A 484 -14.50 11.26 -21.21
N PRO A 485 -13.41 11.26 -22.00
CA PRO A 485 -13.14 10.21 -22.98
C PRO A 485 -12.99 8.82 -22.35
N THR A 486 -12.61 8.75 -21.08
CA THR A 486 -12.35 7.47 -20.38
C THR A 486 -13.61 6.66 -20.10
N HIS A 487 -14.79 7.31 -20.11
CA HIS A 487 -16.08 6.64 -20.00
C HIS A 487 -16.31 5.61 -21.12
N TYR A 488 -15.75 5.85 -22.32
CA TYR A 488 -15.85 4.91 -23.44
C TYR A 488 -14.79 3.80 -23.38
N SER A 489 -13.57 4.12 -22.96
CA SER A 489 -12.50 3.14 -22.70
C SER A 489 -11.40 3.78 -21.86
N SER A 490 -10.86 3.02 -20.91
CA SER A 490 -9.75 3.42 -20.05
C SER A 490 -8.51 3.86 -20.87
N PHE A 491 -8.30 3.25 -22.04
CA PHE A 491 -7.20 3.58 -22.95
C PHE A 491 -7.29 4.99 -23.55
N LEU A 492 -8.46 5.62 -23.59
CA LEU A 492 -8.60 6.99 -24.11
C LEU A 492 -8.12 8.05 -23.13
N HIS A 493 -7.53 7.68 -21.99
CA HIS A 493 -6.81 8.61 -21.14
C HIS A 493 -5.42 8.90 -21.76
N VAL A 494 -5.29 10.00 -22.52
CA VAL A 494 -4.01 10.42 -23.12
C VAL A 494 -3.58 11.75 -22.53
N SER A 495 -2.64 11.71 -21.58
CA SER A 495 -2.25 12.87 -20.79
C SER A 495 -1.03 13.62 -21.34
N ILE A 496 -0.79 14.84 -20.88
CA ILE A 496 0.39 15.63 -21.27
C ILE A 496 1.67 14.92 -20.81
N TRP A 497 1.71 14.41 -19.59
CA TRP A 497 2.87 13.64 -19.12
C TRP A 497 3.02 12.30 -19.84
N GLY A 498 1.92 11.63 -20.20
CA GLY A 498 1.94 10.41 -21.02
C GLY A 498 2.50 10.65 -22.42
N THR A 499 2.08 11.74 -23.08
CA THR A 499 2.60 12.13 -24.40
C THR A 499 4.07 12.57 -24.33
N ALA A 500 4.48 13.32 -23.29
CA ALA A 500 5.86 13.67 -23.04
C ALA A 500 6.73 12.40 -22.86
N LEU A 501 6.26 11.42 -22.10
CA LEU A 501 6.94 10.14 -21.95
C LEU A 501 7.11 9.43 -23.29
N GLY A 502 6.05 9.31 -24.09
CA GLY A 502 6.12 8.72 -25.43
C GLY A 502 7.13 9.43 -26.34
N LEU A 503 7.16 10.77 -26.31
CA LEU A 503 8.14 11.56 -27.06
C LEU A 503 9.58 11.25 -26.61
N THR A 504 9.82 11.14 -25.29
CA THR A 504 11.16 10.79 -24.80
C THR A 504 11.59 9.37 -25.17
N PHE A 505 10.67 8.41 -25.18
CA PHE A 505 10.94 7.05 -25.68
C PHE A 505 11.27 7.06 -27.17
N TRP A 506 10.54 7.83 -27.96
CA TRP A 506 10.84 8.02 -29.39
C TRP A 506 12.23 8.63 -29.60
N LEU A 507 12.61 9.66 -28.81
CA LEU A 507 13.95 10.25 -28.86
C LEU A 507 15.03 9.23 -28.50
N LEU A 508 14.85 8.47 -27.41
CA LEU A 508 15.75 7.40 -27.01
C LEU A 508 15.90 6.33 -28.08
N GLN A 509 14.80 5.94 -28.70
CA GLN A 509 14.80 4.97 -29.79
C GLN A 509 15.63 5.49 -30.96
N ARG A 510 15.49 6.76 -31.37
CA ARG A 510 16.29 7.33 -32.47
C ARG A 510 17.78 7.33 -32.17
N GLN A 511 18.19 7.57 -30.93
CA GLN A 511 19.60 7.54 -30.54
C GLN A 511 20.16 6.12 -30.37
N THR A 512 19.34 5.19 -29.92
CA THR A 512 19.75 3.83 -29.56
C THR A 512 19.70 2.87 -30.76
N SER A 513 18.89 3.18 -31.78
CA SER A 513 18.62 2.30 -32.93
C SER A 513 19.88 1.89 -33.71
N SER A 514 20.32 0.66 -33.47
CA SER A 514 20.97 -0.19 -34.46
C SER A 514 19.91 -1.05 -35.15
N THR A 515 19.01 -0.42 -35.92
CA THR A 515 17.98 -1.11 -36.72
C THR A 515 18.56 -1.87 -37.92
N ALA A 516 19.87 -1.81 -38.13
CA ALA A 516 20.56 -2.45 -39.25
C ALA A 516 20.49 -3.99 -39.24
N SER A 517 20.08 -4.61 -38.13
CA SER A 517 20.08 -6.06 -37.94
C SER A 517 18.71 -6.67 -37.60
N LEU A 518 17.61 -5.92 -37.72
CA LEU A 518 16.25 -6.39 -37.42
C LEU A 518 15.47 -6.62 -38.71
N ASP A 519 14.58 -7.62 -38.72
CA ASP A 519 13.61 -7.82 -39.80
C ASP A 519 12.76 -6.53 -39.98
N PRO A 520 12.52 -6.07 -41.22
CA PRO A 520 11.61 -4.94 -41.49
C PRO A 520 10.29 -4.95 -40.71
N ALA A 521 9.70 -6.14 -40.44
CA ALA A 521 8.48 -6.24 -39.64
C ALA A 521 8.70 -5.85 -38.17
N GLN A 522 9.79 -6.35 -37.55
CA GLN A 522 10.15 -6.02 -36.18
C GLN A 522 10.55 -4.55 -36.04
N ALA A 523 11.24 -3.99 -37.03
CA ALA A 523 11.61 -2.58 -37.05
C ALA A 523 10.38 -1.66 -37.09
N ARG A 524 9.36 -1.99 -37.90
CA ARG A 524 8.09 -1.24 -37.91
C ARG A 524 7.38 -1.32 -36.56
N MET A 525 7.29 -2.51 -35.96
CA MET A 525 6.67 -2.65 -34.65
C MET A 525 7.38 -1.80 -33.58
N MET A 526 8.71 -1.79 -33.61
CA MET A 526 9.50 -0.94 -32.72
C MET A 526 9.17 0.55 -32.91
N GLN A 527 9.00 1.04 -34.14
CA GLN A 527 8.68 2.45 -34.41
C GLN A 527 7.33 2.89 -33.82
N PHE A 528 6.35 1.99 -33.69
CA PHE A 528 5.05 2.29 -33.09
C PHE A 528 5.03 2.13 -31.56
N MET A 529 6.05 1.50 -30.97
CA MET A 529 6.11 1.25 -29.53
C MET A 529 6.00 2.52 -28.66
N PRO A 530 6.64 3.66 -29.01
CA PRO A 530 6.46 4.89 -28.24
C PRO A 530 5.01 5.37 -28.17
N LEU A 531 4.22 5.16 -29.24
CA LEU A 531 2.80 5.50 -29.25
C LEU A 531 2.00 4.60 -28.31
N VAL A 532 2.28 3.29 -28.32
CA VAL A 532 1.65 2.34 -27.39
C VAL A 532 1.92 2.72 -25.94
N TYR A 533 3.15 3.14 -25.61
CA TYR A 533 3.48 3.61 -24.27
C TYR A 533 2.66 4.84 -23.86
N VAL A 534 2.29 5.74 -24.78
CA VAL A 534 1.44 6.88 -24.43
C VAL A 534 0.09 6.39 -23.91
N PHE A 535 -0.63 5.55 -24.67
CA PHE A 535 -1.95 5.06 -24.28
C PHE A 535 -1.91 4.21 -23.01
N PHE A 536 -0.86 3.40 -22.84
CA PHE A 536 -0.74 2.53 -21.68
C PHE A 536 -0.28 3.27 -20.41
N MET A 537 0.74 4.11 -20.49
CA MET A 537 1.36 4.76 -19.32
C MET A 537 0.58 5.98 -18.83
N SER A 538 -0.26 6.61 -19.67
CA SER A 538 -0.98 7.82 -19.27
C SER A 538 -1.88 7.61 -18.04
N GLY A 539 -2.44 6.41 -17.86
CA GLY A 539 -3.28 6.07 -16.71
C GLY A 539 -2.51 5.73 -15.42
N PHE A 540 -1.18 5.79 -15.44
CA PHE A 540 -0.35 5.58 -14.25
C PHE A 540 -0.14 6.89 -13.47
N PRO A 541 0.24 6.82 -12.18
CA PRO A 541 0.53 8.00 -11.38
C PRO A 541 1.49 8.99 -12.05
N ALA A 542 1.19 10.28 -11.94
CA ALA A 542 1.99 11.36 -12.53
C ALA A 542 3.45 11.33 -12.05
N SER A 543 3.71 10.95 -10.80
CA SER A 543 5.07 10.72 -10.28
C SER A 543 5.89 9.75 -11.13
N LEU A 544 5.27 8.65 -11.57
CA LEU A 544 5.92 7.65 -12.41
C LEU A 544 6.24 8.23 -13.80
N LEU A 545 5.29 8.95 -14.39
CA LEU A 545 5.47 9.61 -15.69
C LEU A 545 6.56 10.69 -15.64
N VAL A 546 6.58 11.53 -14.59
CA VAL A 546 7.61 12.54 -14.35
C VAL A 546 8.98 11.88 -14.23
N TYR A 547 9.09 10.83 -13.40
CA TYR A 547 10.32 10.07 -13.23
C TYR A 547 10.85 9.55 -14.56
N TYR A 548 10.02 8.83 -15.34
CA TYR A 548 10.48 8.24 -16.59
C TYR A 548 10.85 9.27 -17.64
N THR A 549 10.03 10.32 -17.78
CA THR A 549 10.29 11.40 -18.74
C THR A 549 11.63 12.05 -18.42
N TRP A 550 11.87 12.38 -17.15
CA TRP A 550 13.12 12.96 -16.70
C TRP A 550 14.32 12.01 -16.86
N ASN A 551 14.16 10.75 -16.43
CA ASN A 551 15.18 9.71 -16.58
C ASN A 551 15.57 9.50 -18.07
N ASN A 552 14.60 9.53 -18.98
CA ASN A 552 14.82 9.39 -20.40
C ASN A 552 15.56 10.60 -20.97
N LEU A 553 15.16 11.82 -20.61
CA LEU A 553 15.87 13.05 -21.00
C LEU A 553 17.33 13.05 -20.51
N LEU A 554 17.57 12.66 -19.26
CA LEU A 554 18.93 12.51 -18.73
C LEU A 554 19.72 11.46 -19.51
N THR A 555 19.09 10.34 -19.88
CA THR A 555 19.75 9.30 -20.68
C THR A 555 20.10 9.82 -22.07
N VAL A 556 19.21 10.56 -22.72
CA VAL A 556 19.46 11.21 -24.02
C VAL A 556 20.64 12.18 -23.92
N ALA A 557 20.63 13.06 -22.92
CA ALA A 557 21.70 14.01 -22.65
C ALA A 557 23.03 13.29 -22.40
N GLN A 558 23.00 12.22 -21.60
CA GLN A 558 24.16 11.39 -21.31
C GLN A 558 24.74 10.74 -22.57
N GLN A 559 23.90 10.18 -23.43
CA GLN A 559 24.33 9.59 -24.70
C GLN A 559 24.94 10.64 -25.65
N MET A 560 24.30 11.82 -25.77
CA MET A 560 24.85 12.92 -26.58
C MET A 560 26.23 13.37 -26.08
N PHE A 561 26.39 13.50 -24.77
CA PHE A 561 27.67 13.87 -24.16
C PHE A 561 28.76 12.83 -24.43
N ILE A 562 28.46 11.54 -24.26
CA ILE A 562 29.41 10.45 -24.53
C ILE A 562 29.81 10.42 -26.01
N GLN A 563 28.85 10.51 -26.93
CA GLN A 563 29.11 10.51 -28.37
C GLN A 563 30.03 11.66 -28.78
N ARG A 564 29.78 12.88 -28.29
CA ARG A 564 30.63 14.05 -28.54
C ARG A 564 32.07 13.86 -28.05
N ARG A 565 32.26 13.23 -26.88
CA ARG A 565 33.61 13.01 -26.31
C ARG A 565 34.41 11.89 -26.96
N THR A 566 33.73 10.92 -27.57
CA THR A 566 34.36 9.68 -28.06
C THR A 566 34.57 9.67 -29.57
N GLY A 567 34.08 10.70 -30.29
CA GLY A 567 34.20 10.78 -31.75
C GLY A 567 33.47 9.65 -32.50
N LEU A 568 32.58 8.92 -31.80
CA LEU A 568 31.82 7.82 -32.37
C LEU A 568 30.80 8.37 -33.37
N PRO A 569 30.58 7.70 -34.53
CA PRO A 569 29.68 8.21 -35.56
C PRO A 569 28.27 8.41 -35.02
N VAL A 570 27.75 9.63 -35.19
CA VAL A 570 26.36 9.98 -34.88
C VAL A 570 25.47 9.20 -35.86
N PRO A 571 24.41 8.51 -35.43
CA PRO A 571 23.48 7.89 -36.35
C PRO A 571 22.83 8.98 -37.21
N VAL A 572 23.28 9.06 -38.46
CA VAL A 572 22.81 10.02 -39.45
C VAL A 572 21.31 9.83 -39.64
N SER A 573 20.56 10.93 -39.55
CA SER A 573 19.15 10.96 -39.92
C SER A 573 19.01 10.45 -41.35
N ARG A 574 18.30 9.34 -41.56
CA ARG A 574 17.68 9.12 -42.87
C ARG A 574 16.62 10.21 -43.02
N THR A 575 16.85 11.07 -44.01
CA THR A 575 15.87 11.98 -44.61
C THR A 575 14.54 11.28 -44.83
#